data_AF-A0A2E2TTF1-F1
#
_entry.id   AF-A0A2E2TTF1-F1
#
_cell.length_a   1.000
_cell.length_b   1.000
_cell.length_c   1.000
_cell.angle_alpha   90.00
_cell.angle_beta   90.00
_cell.angle_gamma   90.00
#
_symmetry.space_group_name_H-M   'P 1'
#
loop_
_entity.id
_entity.type
_entity.pdbx_description
1 polymer ?
#
loop_
_entity_poly.entity_id
_entity_poly.type
_entity_poly.pdbx_seq_one_letter_code
_entity_poly.pdbx_strand_id
1 'polypeptide(L)'
;MVAQGAAAADATGASDGDGYTAIGAGIALGLAAIGAGLSQAAIGSAAVGMLAEDGSKFGPALIFTALPESIVILGALPLFL
;
A
#
# COMPACT_ATOMS: atom_id res chain seq x y z
N MET A 1 10.86 -16.89 23.87
CA MET A 1 9.90 -17.62 23.00
C MET A 1 8.89 -16.62 22.43
N VAL A 2 9.34 -15.71 21.56
CA VAL A 2 8.49 -14.71 20.87
C VAL A 2 8.48 -15.09 19.40
N ALA A 3 7.60 -16.03 19.06
CA ALA A 3 7.21 -16.32 17.69
C ALA A 3 5.74 -15.91 17.60
N GLN A 4 5.52 -14.62 17.35
CA GLN A 4 4.20 -14.12 16.98
C GLN A 4 3.94 -14.69 15.59
N GLY A 5 3.11 -15.74 15.55
CA GLY A 5 2.83 -16.49 14.34
C GLY A 5 2.31 -15.56 13.25
N ALA A 6 2.87 -15.71 12.06
CA ALA A 6 2.14 -15.41 10.84
C ALA A 6 0.76 -16.07 10.98
N ALA A 7 -0.30 -15.26 10.93
CA ALA A 7 -1.66 -15.74 11.00
C ALA A 7 -1.87 -16.74 9.86
N ALA A 8 -1.76 -18.03 10.17
CA ALA A 8 -2.32 -19.07 9.34
C ALA A 8 -3.82 -18.85 9.38
N ALA A 9 -4.42 -18.63 8.21
CA ALA A 9 -5.86 -18.59 8.05
C ALA A 9 -6.45 -19.84 8.70
N ASP A 10 -7.30 -19.65 9.70
CA ASP A 10 -8.07 -20.73 10.31
C ASP A 10 -9.02 -21.30 9.26
N ALA A 11 -8.69 -22.47 8.73
CA ALA A 11 -9.47 -23.16 7.71
C ALA A 11 -10.58 -24.04 8.33
N THR A 12 -11.15 -23.61 9.47
CA THR A 12 -12.13 -24.40 10.22
C THR A 12 -13.40 -23.59 10.48
N GLY A 13 -14.14 -23.28 9.41
CA GLY A 13 -15.51 -22.76 9.53
C GLY A 13 -15.85 -21.52 8.70
N ALA A 14 -15.17 -21.29 7.56
CA ALA A 14 -15.55 -20.21 6.66
C ALA A 14 -16.96 -20.49 6.10
N SER A 15 -17.92 -19.65 6.46
CA SER A 15 -19.16 -19.56 5.69
C SER A 15 -18.81 -19.05 4.29
N ASP A 16 -19.54 -19.41 3.23
CA ASP A 16 -19.25 -18.91 1.87
C ASP A 16 -19.09 -17.37 1.83
N GLY A 17 -19.80 -16.64 2.71
CA GLY A 17 -19.68 -15.19 2.91
C GLY A 17 -18.31 -14.71 3.41
N ASP A 18 -17.62 -15.48 4.26
CA ASP A 18 -16.30 -15.12 4.77
C ASP A 18 -15.23 -15.22 3.66
N GLY A 19 -15.37 -16.23 2.79
CA GLY A 19 -14.51 -16.40 1.62
C GLY A 19 -14.63 -15.26 0.62
N TYR A 20 -15.85 -14.81 0.31
CA TYR A 20 -16.07 -13.66 -0.59
C TYR A 20 -15.55 -12.35 0.01
N THR A 21 -15.66 -12.17 1.32
CA THR A 21 -15.13 -11.00 2.04
C THR A 21 -13.60 -10.95 1.95
N ALA A 22 -12.93 -12.08 2.18
CA ALA A 22 -11.47 -12.18 2.07
C ALA A 22 -10.97 -11.92 0.64
N ILE A 23 -11.66 -12.43 -0.37
CA ILE A 23 -11.34 -12.15 -1.78
C ILE A 23 -11.53 -10.66 -2.10
N GLY A 24 -12.63 -10.06 -1.64
CA GLY A 24 -12.91 -8.63 -1.83
C GLY A 24 -11.82 -7.74 -1.22
N ALA A 25 -11.40 -8.05 0.01
CA ALA A 25 -10.33 -7.33 0.69
C ALA A 25 -8.98 -7.48 -0.03
N GLY A 26 -8.66 -8.68 -0.52
CA GLY A 26 -7.45 -8.93 -1.32
C GLY A 26 -7.42 -8.15 -2.64
N ILE A 27 -8.55 -8.07 -3.35
CA ILE A 27 -8.67 -7.30 -4.59
C ILE A 27 -8.52 -5.80 -4.31
N ALA A 28 -9.16 -5.29 -3.25
CA ALA A 28 -9.05 -3.88 -2.87
C ALA A 28 -7.61 -3.47 -2.58
N LEU A 29 -6.89 -4.24 -1.75
CA LEU A 29 -5.47 -4.00 -1.46
C LEU A 29 -4.62 -4.11 -2.73
N GLY A 30 -4.81 -5.17 -3.53
CA GLY A 30 -4.01 -5.42 -4.72
C GLY A 30 -4.10 -4.29 -5.74
N LEU A 31 -5.32 -3.80 -6.03
CA LEU A 31 -5.52 -2.69 -6.96
C LEU A 31 -4.99 -1.37 -6.41
N ALA A 32 -5.15 -1.11 -5.11
CA ALA A 32 -4.58 0.08 -4.47
C ALA A 32 -3.04 0.09 -4.52
N ALA A 33 -2.40 -1.06 -4.28
CA ALA A 33 -0.95 -1.22 -4.37
C ALA A 33 -0.42 -0.95 -5.78
N ILE A 34 -1.12 -1.44 -6.82
CA ILE A 34 -0.76 -1.15 -8.21
C ILE A 34 -0.88 0.35 -8.50
N GLY A 35 -1.98 0.99 -8.09
CA GLY A 35 -2.20 2.43 -8.29
C GLY A 35 -1.16 3.30 -7.58
N ALA A 36 -0.79 2.97 -6.35
CA ALA A 36 0.26 3.65 -5.61
C ALA A 36 1.62 3.46 -6.26
N GLY A 37 1.99 2.23 -6.62
CA GLY A 37 3.28 1.93 -7.26
C GLY A 37 3.47 2.67 -8.60
N LEU A 38 2.44 2.72 -9.44
CA LEU A 38 2.47 3.47 -10.70
C LEU A 38 2.64 4.98 -10.48
N SER A 39 1.93 5.53 -9.48
CA SER A 39 2.04 6.94 -9.11
C SER A 39 3.44 7.27 -8.58
N GLN A 40 3.98 6.39 -7.73
CA GLN A 40 5.30 6.54 -7.11
C GLN A 40 6.44 6.46 -8.13
N ALA A 41 6.31 5.67 -9.20
CA ALA A 41 7.30 5.61 -10.27
C ALA A 41 7.47 6.97 -10.98
N ALA A 42 6.36 7.62 -11.33
CA ALA A 42 6.37 8.94 -11.95
C ALA A 42 6.91 10.00 -10.99
N ILE A 43 6.41 10.03 -9.75
CA ILE A 43 6.83 11.02 -8.75
C ILE A 43 8.30 10.86 -8.36
N GLY A 44 8.77 9.62 -8.17
CA GLY A 44 10.16 9.34 -7.80
C GLY A 44 11.14 9.82 -8.88
N SER A 45 10.84 9.59 -10.16
CA SER A 45 11.68 10.09 -11.26
C SER A 45 11.73 11.63 -11.31
N ALA A 46 10.60 12.30 -11.08
CA ALA A 46 10.54 13.76 -11.00
C ALA A 46 11.27 14.31 -9.76
N ALA A 47 11.14 13.64 -8.62
CA ALA A 47 11.80 14.00 -7.35
C ALA A 47 13.32 13.93 -7.46
N VAL A 48 13.86 12.90 -8.12
CA VAL A 48 15.30 12.79 -8.38
C VAL A 48 15.78 13.90 -9.32
N GLY A 49 15.02 14.21 -10.37
CA GLY A 49 15.33 15.34 -11.28
C GLY A 49 15.34 16.69 -10.55
N MET A 50 14.35 16.93 -9.69
CA MET A 50 14.26 18.12 -8.85
C MET A 50 15.48 18.25 -7.92
N LEU A 51 15.91 17.15 -7.32
CA LEU A 51 17.06 17.13 -6.42
C LEU A 51 18.39 17.34 -7.17
N ALA A 52 18.48 16.86 -8.42
CA ALA A 52 19.63 17.07 -9.27
C ALA A 52 19.80 18.54 -9.67
N GLU A 53 18.69 19.27 -9.84
CA GLU A 53 18.71 20.72 -10.11
C GLU A 53 19.02 21.54 -8.85
N ASP A 54 18.44 21.16 -7.70
CA ASP A 54 18.60 21.89 -6.45
C ASP A 54 18.46 20.96 -5.23
N GLY A 55 19.59 20.71 -4.58
CA GLY A 55 19.69 19.87 -3.38
C GLY A 55 18.87 20.37 -2.18
N SER A 56 18.54 21.67 -2.12
CA SER A 56 17.73 22.22 -1.03
C SER A 56 16.26 21.78 -1.11
N LYS A 57 15.80 21.28 -2.26
CA LYS A 57 14.44 20.81 -2.50
C LYS A 57 14.16 19.38 -1.99
N PHE A 58 15.03 18.81 -1.19
CA PHE A 58 14.85 17.47 -0.61
C PHE A 58 13.53 17.32 0.18
N GLY A 59 13.15 18.33 0.98
CA GLY A 59 11.90 18.30 1.75
C GLY A 59 10.65 18.19 0.86
N PRO A 60 10.45 19.11 -0.11
CA PRO A 60 9.38 19.00 -1.09
C PRO A 60 9.39 17.68 -1.88
N ALA A 61 10.57 17.21 -2.30
CA ALA A 61 10.73 15.95 -3.02
C ALA A 61 10.23 14.74 -2.19
N LEU A 62 10.53 14.71 -0.89
CA LEU A 62 10.00 13.68 0.02
C LEU A 62 8.48 13.77 0.19
N ILE A 63 7.93 14.97 0.36
CA ILE A 63 6.49 15.16 0.54
C ILE A 63 5.74 14.62 -0.68
N PHE A 64 6.14 15.00 -1.89
CA PHE A 64 5.47 14.51 -3.10
C PHE A 64 5.57 13.00 -3.23
N THR A 65 6.74 12.42 -2.94
CA THR A 65 6.94 10.96 -3.02
C THR A 65 6.11 10.20 -1.99
N ALA A 66 5.76 10.82 -0.86
CA ALA A 66 4.92 10.19 0.18
C ALA A 66 3.41 10.32 -0.08
N LEU A 67 2.95 11.23 -0.95
CA LEU A 67 1.51 11.41 -1.21
C LEU A 67 0.79 10.13 -1.69
N PRO A 68 1.36 9.31 -2.60
CA PRO A 68 0.70 8.10 -3.09
C PRO A 68 0.47 7.03 -2.01
N GLU A 69 1.22 7.04 -0.91
CA GLU A 69 1.11 6.03 0.15
C GLU A 69 -0.29 6.03 0.80
N SER A 70 -1.00 7.16 0.77
CA SER A 70 -2.39 7.25 1.24
C SER A 70 -3.33 6.32 0.46
N ILE A 71 -3.05 6.05 -0.81
CA ILE A 71 -3.86 5.15 -1.66
C ILE A 71 -3.79 3.72 -1.11
N VAL A 72 -2.59 3.25 -0.78
CA VAL A 72 -2.39 1.90 -0.22
C VAL A 72 -2.95 1.79 1.18
N ILE A 73 -2.78 2.82 2.03
CA ILE A 73 -3.34 2.82 3.38
C ILE A 73 -4.86 2.69 3.34
N LEU A 74 -5.53 3.45 2.46
CA LEU A 74 -6.98 3.35 2.30
C LEU A 74 -7.41 2.03 1.65
N GLY A 75 -6.63 1.50 0.70
CA GLY A 75 -6.88 0.20 0.08
C GLY A 75 -6.69 -1.00 1.01
N ALA A 76 -5.87 -0.85 2.06
CA ALA A 76 -5.67 -1.86 3.10
C ALA A 76 -6.80 -1.85 4.15
N LEU A 77 -7.62 -0.80 4.21
CA LEU A 77 -8.67 -0.63 5.21
C LEU A 77 -9.65 -1.83 5.29
N PRO A 78 -10.10 -2.45 4.18
CA PRO A 78 -10.98 -3.62 4.23
C PRO A 78 -10.37 -4.87 4.89
N LEU A 79 -9.05 -4.92 5.12
CA LEU A 79 -8.42 -6.02 5.87
C LEU A 79 -8.67 -5.94 7.38
N PHE A 80 -9.13 -4.79 7.86
CA PHE A 80 -9.36 -4.51 9.27
C PHE A 80 -10.85 -4.35 9.62
N LEU A 81 -11.73 -4.51 8.64
CA LEU A 81 -13.20 -4.51 8.80
C LEU A 81 -13.71 -5.95 8.87
#